data_AF-E6YYY4-F1
#
_entry.id   AF-E6YYY4-F1
#
_cell.length_a   1.000
_cell.length_b   1.000
_cell.length_c   1.000
_cell.angle_alpha   90.00
_cell.angle_beta   90.00
_cell.angle_gamma   90.00
#
_symmetry.space_group_name_H-M   'P 1'
#
loop_
_entity.id
_entity.type
_entity.pdbx_description
1 polymer ?
#
loop_
_entity_poly.entity_id
_entity_poly.type
_entity_poly.pdbx_seq_one_letter_code
_entity_poly.pdbx_strand_id
1 'polypeptide(L)'
;MNQGSVTDFASYGVMVGDGVKSASLMGVEITGKDSGDSYGVYAMGGDVTLNMVMISQVEMGVYARKGVLKMEGGSVTEFTKTGVIPVMCHTDLN
;
A
#
# COMPACT_ATOMS: atom_id res chain seq x y z
N MET A 1 -8.50 8.98 -10.76
CA MET A 1 -8.95 7.67 -11.25
C MET A 1 -10.05 7.21 -10.30
N ASN A 2 -11.21 6.79 -10.82
CA ASN A 2 -12.39 6.52 -9.98
C ASN A 2 -12.73 5.03 -9.83
N GLN A 3 -12.02 4.15 -10.54
CA GLN A 3 -12.08 2.69 -10.43
C GLN A 3 -10.95 2.11 -11.28
N GLY A 4 -10.13 1.22 -10.72
CA GLY A 4 -9.05 0.56 -11.45
C GLY A 4 -8.52 -0.63 -10.66
N SER A 5 -8.03 -1.65 -11.36
CA SER A 5 -7.44 -2.83 -10.73
C SER A 5 -5.97 -2.94 -11.10
N VAL A 6 -5.15 -3.32 -10.12
CA VAL A 6 -3.74 -3.67 -10.28
C VAL A 6 -3.60 -5.12 -9.89
N THR A 7 -3.49 -6.00 -10.88
CA THR A 7 -3.32 -7.44 -10.66
C THR A 7 -1.95 -7.89 -11.15
N ASP A 8 -1.52 -9.08 -10.73
CA ASP A 8 -0.40 -9.80 -11.33
C ASP A 8 1.00 -9.14 -11.21
N PHE A 9 1.18 -8.24 -10.25
CA PHE A 9 2.48 -7.61 -10.00
C PHE A 9 3.39 -8.50 -9.15
N ALA A 10 4.70 -8.39 -9.39
CA ALA A 10 5.72 -9.18 -8.67
C ALA A 10 6.23 -8.48 -7.41
N SER A 11 6.30 -7.15 -7.38
CA SER A 11 6.92 -6.40 -6.28
C SER A 11 6.05 -5.30 -5.70
N TYR A 12 5.53 -4.37 -6.52
CA TYR A 12 4.72 -3.26 -6.02
C TYR A 12 3.45 -3.09 -6.86
N GLY A 13 2.30 -3.07 -6.23
CA GLY A 13 1.04 -2.72 -6.89
C GLY A 13 0.99 -1.22 -7.15
N VAL A 14 1.11 -0.43 -6.08
CA VAL A 14 1.15 1.03 -6.14
C VAL A 14 2.37 1.55 -5.39
N MET A 15 3.19 2.35 -6.07
CA MET A 15 4.35 3.01 -5.47
C MET A 15 4.18 4.52 -5.46
N VAL A 16 4.35 5.14 -4.29
CA VAL A 16 4.40 6.60 -4.10
C VAL A 16 5.84 7.01 -3.79
N GLY A 17 6.44 7.81 -4.67
CA GLY A 17 7.83 8.27 -4.53
C GLY A 17 8.02 9.32 -3.43
N ASP A 18 9.25 9.48 -2.93
CA ASP A 18 9.60 10.41 -1.85
C ASP A 18 9.33 11.90 -2.21
N GLY A 19 9.37 12.24 -3.50
CA GLY A 19 9.03 13.59 -3.99
C GLY A 19 7.53 13.90 -4.11
N VAL A 20 6.66 12.93 -3.82
CA VAL A 20 5.20 13.12 -3.90
C VAL A 20 4.71 13.81 -2.62
N LYS A 21 3.93 14.90 -2.78
CA LYS A 21 3.33 15.61 -1.64
C LYS A 21 2.13 14.88 -1.06
N SER A 22 1.28 14.33 -1.93
CA SER A 22 0.08 13.61 -1.55
C SER A 22 -0.33 12.64 -2.65
N ALA A 23 -0.80 11.46 -2.26
CA ALA A 23 -1.37 10.45 -3.14
C ALA A 23 -2.76 10.06 -2.64
N SER A 24 -3.74 10.03 -3.53
CA SER A 24 -5.10 9.60 -3.21
C SER A 24 -5.54 8.50 -4.17
N LEU A 25 -5.94 7.36 -3.62
CA LEU A 25 -6.51 6.23 -4.36
C LEU A 25 -7.96 6.06 -3.92
N MET A 26 -8.85 5.86 -4.89
CA MET A 26 -10.28 5.66 -4.63
C MET A 26 -10.82 4.53 -5.51
N GLY A 27 -11.44 3.53 -4.88
CA GLY A 27 -12.06 2.40 -5.59
C GLY A 27 -11.05 1.55 -6.35
N VAL A 28 -9.87 1.31 -5.76
CA VAL A 28 -8.79 0.55 -6.40
C VAL A 28 -8.72 -0.85 -5.80
N GLU A 29 -8.63 -1.86 -6.66
CA GLU A 29 -8.39 -3.24 -6.25
C GLU A 29 -6.95 -3.63 -6.58
N ILE A 30 -6.21 -4.15 -5.61
CA ILE A 30 -4.80 -4.48 -5.73
C ILE A 30 -4.65 -5.96 -5.37
N THR A 31 -4.37 -6.79 -6.36
CA THR A 31 -4.19 -8.22 -6.17
C THR A 31 -2.77 -8.59 -6.58
N GLY A 32 -1.96 -9.02 -5.61
CA GLY A 32 -0.60 -9.47 -5.88
C GLY A 32 -0.56 -10.88 -6.45
N LYS A 33 0.64 -11.47 -6.44
CA LYS A 33 0.90 -12.85 -6.88
C LYS A 33 1.25 -13.80 -5.74
N ASP A 34 1.05 -13.38 -4.49
CA ASP A 34 1.59 -14.04 -3.30
C ASP A 34 3.09 -14.38 -3.44
N SER A 35 3.80 -13.52 -4.18
CA SER A 35 5.23 -13.62 -4.39
C SER A 35 5.93 -12.95 -3.21
N GLY A 36 7.01 -13.55 -2.73
CA GLY A 36 7.87 -12.93 -1.71
C GLY A 36 8.31 -11.53 -2.16
N ASP A 37 8.38 -10.62 -1.20
CA ASP A 37 8.66 -9.19 -1.28
C ASP A 37 7.62 -8.35 -2.06
N SER A 38 6.35 -8.78 -2.05
CA SER A 38 5.26 -8.02 -2.68
C SER A 38 4.57 -7.04 -1.72
N TYR A 39 4.40 -5.80 -2.18
CA TYR A 39 3.70 -4.73 -1.48
C TYR A 39 2.46 -4.30 -2.26
N GLY A 40 1.30 -4.26 -1.62
CA GLY A 40 0.08 -3.71 -2.21
C GLY A 40 0.24 -2.22 -2.49
N VAL A 41 0.46 -1.43 -1.43
CA VAL A 41 0.76 -0.01 -1.51
C VAL A 41 2.07 0.28 -0.79
N TYR A 42 3.03 0.84 -1.51
CA TYR A 42 4.33 1.23 -0.99
C TYR A 42 4.53 2.75 -1.13
N ALA A 43 4.51 3.46 -0.02
CA ALA A 43 4.65 4.91 0.01
C ALA A 43 5.92 5.35 0.72
N MET A 44 6.85 5.92 -0.05
CA MET A 44 8.10 6.48 0.50
C MET A 44 7.89 7.87 1.11
N GLY A 45 6.94 8.66 0.60
CA GLY A 45 6.67 10.02 1.08
C GLY A 45 5.29 10.56 0.70
N GLY A 46 4.94 11.66 1.37
CA GLY A 46 3.67 12.37 1.19
C GLY A 46 2.50 11.77 1.96
N ASP A 47 1.38 12.49 1.98
CA ASP A 47 0.15 12.03 2.60
C ASP A 47 -0.61 11.08 1.67
N VAL A 48 -0.90 9.88 2.15
CA VAL A 48 -1.56 8.82 1.37
C VAL A 48 -2.97 8.62 1.88
N THR A 49 -3.96 8.82 1.00
CA THR A 49 -5.37 8.56 1.29
C THR A 49 -5.86 7.40 0.44
N LEU A 50 -6.31 6.32 1.08
CA LEU A 50 -6.86 5.11 0.47
C LEU A 50 -8.36 5.06 0.77
N ASN A 51 -9.21 5.34 -0.22
CA ASN A 51 -10.65 5.28 -0.07
C ASN A 51 -11.21 4.07 -0.83
N MET A 52 -11.91 3.16 -0.16
CA MET A 52 -12.49 1.95 -0.78
C MET A 52 -11.44 1.15 -1.57
N VAL A 53 -10.25 0.99 -0.99
CA VAL A 53 -9.14 0.24 -1.60
C VAL A 53 -9.13 -1.19 -1.06
N MET A 54 -9.15 -2.17 -1.94
CA MET A 54 -9.09 -3.59 -1.60
C MET A 54 -7.72 -4.13 -1.97
N ILE A 55 -7.03 -4.79 -1.04
CA ILE A 55 -5.70 -5.35 -1.24
C ILE A 55 -5.72 -6.84 -0.86
N SER A 56 -5.23 -7.70 -1.75
CA SER A 56 -5.15 -9.15 -1.54
C SER A 56 -3.91 -9.79 -2.16
N GLN A 57 -3.52 -10.98 -1.68
CA GLN A 57 -2.44 -11.82 -2.23
C GLN A 57 -1.07 -11.14 -2.27
N VAL A 58 -0.68 -10.48 -1.18
CA VAL A 58 0.57 -9.72 -1.06
C VAL A 58 1.31 -10.09 0.22
N GLU A 59 2.64 -9.98 0.24
CA GLU A 59 3.36 -10.16 1.50
C GLU A 59 3.02 -9.04 2.50
N MET A 60 3.01 -7.80 2.00
CA MET A 60 2.71 -6.60 2.76
C MET A 60 1.58 -5.81 2.11
N GLY A 61 0.52 -5.50 2.86
CA GLY A 61 -0.63 -4.80 2.31
C GLY A 61 -0.37 -3.33 2.02
N VAL A 62 -0.14 -2.53 3.06
CA VAL A 62 0.16 -1.10 2.95
C VAL A 62 1.39 -0.79 3.79
N TYR A 63 2.37 -0.13 3.17
CA TYR A 63 3.58 0.36 3.81
C TYR A 63 3.72 1.86 3.55
N ALA A 64 3.73 2.67 4.61
CA ALA A 64 4.00 4.10 4.52
C ALA A 64 5.23 4.46 5.36
N ARG A 65 6.21 5.12 4.74
CA ARG A 65 7.46 5.51 5.40
C ARG A 65 7.40 6.90 6.04
N LYS A 66 6.74 7.86 5.39
CA LYS A 66 6.59 9.25 5.83
C LYS A 66 5.20 9.78 5.48
N GLY A 67 4.78 10.85 6.15
CA GLY A 67 3.49 11.53 5.91
C GLY A 67 2.37 11.02 6.79
N VAL A 68 1.13 11.15 6.34
CA VAL A 68 -0.05 10.57 6.98
C VAL A 68 -0.65 9.49 6.09
N LEU A 69 -0.86 8.29 6.63
CA LEU A 69 -1.65 7.25 5.96
C LEU A 69 -3.09 7.31 6.48
N LYS A 70 -4.03 7.60 5.59
CA LYS A 70 -5.47 7.59 5.86
C LYS A 70 -6.12 6.50 5.02
N MET A 71 -6.83 5.58 5.64
CA MET A 71 -7.58 4.53 4.94
C MET A 71 -9.04 4.58 5.36
N GLU A 72 -9.94 4.76 4.40
CA GLU A 72 -11.39 4.93 4.60
C GLU A 72 -12.15 3.91 3.74
N GLY A 73 -12.83 2.94 4.38
CA GLY A 73 -13.72 2.01 3.69
C GLY A 73 -13.04 0.95 2.80
N GLY A 74 -11.73 0.73 2.95
CA GLY A 74 -10.98 -0.32 2.26
C GLY A 74 -10.71 -1.56 3.13
N SER A 75 -10.16 -2.61 2.52
CA SER A 75 -9.79 -3.86 3.19
C SER A 75 -8.44 -4.37 2.72
N VAL A 76 -7.67 -4.94 3.65
CA VAL A 76 -6.42 -5.66 3.35
C VAL A 76 -6.58 -7.08 3.85
N THR A 77 -6.55 -8.04 2.93
CA THR A 77 -6.79 -9.46 3.18
C THR A 77 -5.70 -10.30 2.54
N GLU A 78 -5.58 -11.58 2.92
CA GLU A 78 -4.65 -12.53 2.27
C GLU A 78 -3.20 -12.00 2.19
N PHE A 79 -2.67 -11.60 3.35
CA PHE A 79 -1.28 -11.20 3.47
C PHE A 79 -0.48 -12.17 4.33
N THR A 80 0.79 -12.38 3.97
CA THR A 80 1.65 -13.37 4.64
C THR A 80 2.46 -12.78 5.79
N LYS A 81 2.79 -11.47 5.76
CA LYS A 81 3.64 -10.84 6.78
C LYS A 81 2.96 -9.72 7.54
N THR A 82 2.56 -8.65 6.85
CA THR A 82 1.94 -7.50 7.54
C THR A 82 0.88 -6.83 6.70
N GLY A 83 -0.32 -6.67 7.26
CA GLY A 83 -1.43 -6.03 6.58
C GLY A 83 -1.20 -4.53 6.36
N VAL A 84 -1.01 -3.76 7.43
CA VAL A 84 -0.81 -2.30 7.33
C VAL A 84 0.29 -1.88 8.29
N ILE A 85 1.34 -1.27 7.75
CA ILE A 85 2.38 -0.56 8.50
C ILE A 85 2.20 0.94 8.22
N PRO A 86 1.55 1.68 9.14
CA PRO A 86 1.54 3.12 9.06
C PRO A 86 2.94 3.68 9.36
N VAL A 87 3.10 4.98 9.08
CA VAL A 87 4.34 5.75 9.17
C VAL A 87 5.23 5.24 10.29
N MET A 88 6.31 4.59 9.86
CA MET A 88 7.25 3.97 10.77
C MET A 88 8.01 5.10 11.49
N CYS A 89 7.70 5.31 12.77
CA CYS A 89 8.66 5.89 13.69
C CYS A 89 9.85 4.92 13.65
N HIS A 90 10.94 5.37 13.04
CA HIS A 90 12.22 4.67 12.89
C HIS A 90 12.37 3.51 13.89
N THR A 91 12.14 2.27 13.47
CA THR A 91 12.71 1.14 14.21
C THR A 91 14.08 0.96 13.61
N ASP A 92 15.07 1.52 14.29
CA ASP A 92 16.47 1.14 14.18
C ASP A 92 16.55 -0.39 14.05
N LEU A 93 16.82 -0.90 12.85
CA LEU A 93 17.36 -2.24 12.68
C LEU A 93 18.85 -2.05 12.47
N ASN A 94 19.55 -2.14 13.60
CA ASN A 94 20.99 -2.32 13.73
C ASN A 94 21.53 -3.39 12.76
#